data_AF-A0A6I7PT40-F1
#
_entry.id   AF-A0A6I7PT40-F1
#
_cell.length_a   1.000
_cell.length_b   1.000
_cell.length_c   1.000
_cell.angle_alpha   90.00
_cell.angle_beta   90.00
_cell.angle_gamma   90.00
#
_symmetry.space_group_name_H-M   'P 1'
#
loop_
_entity.id
_entity.type
_entity.pdbx_description
1 polymer ?
#
loop_
_entity_poly.entity_id
_entity_poly.type
_entity_poly.pdbx_seq_one_letter_code
_entity_poly.pdbx_strand_id
1 'polypeptide(L)'
;RTFFATLLLSLAPMLVLLGIGAVTTGSITPLMVSLAIVVACVVAFVVLLLLWLVIAHGLLAVSGGTAMGIGGTYEAMCWSSGPVLLLAVPCFGLYLLPITVAWWMVCATLMIMRSQAVGAVRATLCVGAAPMLVLLGGVGAAVWGLANMNTFFAGTAFHSAAFNQRQAQHVLDGVIFHMRLTGPPDHPLRYVEDARFASDDLRLLDPGAWSPTHDIWLGTGSVDDFLRMGRERREEVVAGLLGADTHGGAAQRLGDMVFVTAGIDIDAADPGVWLLVVSIDPARRATASAGLRSRILVGDASGSVEEIEEGAWPERLWEQEELRASLGLPAIGDVRDLPFTPYGAATAP
;
A
#
# COMPACT_ATOMS: atom_id res chain seq x y z
N ARG A 1 -17.28 22.85 -26.48
CA ARG A 1 -16.84 23.54 -25.24
C ARG A 1 -17.54 22.98 -24.01
N THR A 2 -18.88 22.91 -23.98
CA THR A 2 -19.68 22.30 -22.90
C THR A 2 -19.30 20.85 -22.60
N PHE A 3 -19.18 19.99 -23.62
CA PHE A 3 -18.83 18.58 -23.42
C PHE A 3 -17.49 18.36 -22.70
N PHE A 4 -16.46 19.14 -23.05
CA PHE A 4 -15.13 19.07 -22.44
C PHE A 4 -15.15 19.54 -20.97
N ALA A 5 -15.93 20.59 -20.69
CA ALA A 5 -16.13 21.09 -19.33
C ALA A 5 -16.85 20.06 -18.45
N THR A 6 -17.87 19.39 -18.98
CA THR A 6 -18.62 18.34 -18.25
C THR A 6 -17.74 17.13 -17.90
N LEU A 7 -16.83 16.72 -18.79
CA LEU A 7 -15.87 15.67 -18.50
C LEU A 7 -14.87 16.11 -17.41
N LEU A 8 -14.25 17.28 -17.55
CA LEU A 8 -13.33 17.80 -16.53
C LEU A 8 -13.99 17.92 -15.15
N LEU A 9 -15.25 18.38 -15.12
CA LEU A 9 -16.06 18.50 -13.91
C LEU A 9 -16.43 17.14 -13.28
N SER A 10 -16.64 16.10 -14.09
CA SER A 10 -16.94 14.75 -13.56
C SER A 10 -15.70 13.99 -13.12
N LEU A 11 -14.52 14.31 -13.67
CA LEU A 11 -13.23 13.76 -13.21
C LEU A 11 -12.69 14.45 -11.95
N ALA A 12 -13.07 15.71 -11.69
CA ALA A 12 -12.59 16.50 -10.55
C ALA A 12 -12.86 15.88 -9.15
N PRO A 13 -14.01 15.27 -8.85
CA PRO A 13 -14.25 14.60 -7.58
C PRO A 13 -13.36 13.36 -7.39
N MET A 14 -13.16 12.58 -8.46
CA MET A 14 -12.30 11.38 -8.43
C MET A 14 -10.83 11.78 -8.20
N LEU A 15 -10.42 12.89 -8.79
CA LEU A 15 -9.15 13.59 -8.57
C LEU A 15 -8.93 14.01 -7.12
N VAL A 16 -9.95 14.61 -6.49
CA VAL A 16 -9.88 15.02 -5.08
C VAL A 16 -9.77 13.80 -4.16
N LEU A 17 -10.51 12.73 -4.44
CA LEU A 17 -10.44 11.49 -3.65
C LEU A 17 -9.06 10.82 -3.77
N LEU A 18 -8.50 10.74 -4.98
CA LEU A 18 -7.14 10.23 -5.21
C LEU A 18 -6.07 11.11 -4.56
N GLY A 19 -6.23 12.44 -4.61
CA GLY A 19 -5.33 13.40 -3.98
C GLY A 19 -5.34 13.36 -2.45
N ILE A 20 -6.51 13.16 -1.83
CA ILE A 20 -6.62 13.04 -0.36
C ILE A 20 -5.83 11.84 0.16
N GLY A 21 -5.84 10.72 -0.56
CA GLY A 21 -5.04 9.53 -0.20
C GLY A 21 -3.52 9.74 -0.29
N ALA A 22 -3.05 10.71 -1.10
CA ALA A 22 -1.64 11.05 -1.23
C ALA A 22 -1.12 11.92 -0.07
N VAL A 23 -1.97 12.78 0.49
CA VAL A 23 -1.59 13.69 1.59
C VAL A 23 -1.35 12.93 2.90
N THR A 24 -2.06 11.83 3.11
CA THR A 24 -1.95 11.04 4.35
C THR A 24 -0.64 10.26 4.48
N THR A 25 0.04 9.93 3.36
CA THR A 25 1.26 9.12 3.37
C THR A 25 2.56 9.93 3.38
N GLY A 26 2.49 11.27 3.33
CA GLY A 26 3.68 12.13 3.34
C GLY A 26 4.61 11.97 2.14
N SER A 27 4.18 11.28 1.08
CA SER A 27 5.01 10.97 -0.10
C SER A 27 4.52 11.72 -1.34
N ILE A 28 5.45 12.25 -2.14
CA ILE A 28 5.15 12.98 -3.40
C ILE A 28 4.74 12.01 -4.52
N THR A 29 5.17 10.74 -4.43
CA THR A 29 4.90 9.70 -5.43
C THR A 29 3.42 9.51 -5.76
N PRO A 30 2.49 9.28 -4.80
CA PRO A 30 1.06 9.12 -5.10
C PRO A 30 0.44 10.35 -5.75
N LEU A 31 0.91 11.56 -5.41
CA LEU A 31 0.46 12.79 -6.06
C LEU A 31 0.88 12.82 -7.54
N MET A 32 2.14 12.50 -7.85
CA MET A 32 2.65 12.46 -9.23
C MET A 32 1.95 11.38 -10.06
N VAL A 33 1.70 10.20 -9.47
CA VAL A 33 0.96 9.12 -10.12
C VAL A 33 -0.49 9.55 -10.42
N SER A 34 -1.16 10.17 -9.45
CA SER A 34 -2.53 10.67 -9.64
C SER A 34 -2.62 11.71 -10.76
N LEU A 35 -1.67 12.65 -10.78
CA LEU A 35 -1.59 13.65 -11.85
C LEU A 35 -1.34 13.00 -13.22
N ALA A 36 -0.42 12.03 -13.30
CA ALA A 36 -0.13 11.31 -14.53
C ALA A 36 -1.36 10.56 -15.06
N ILE A 37 -2.12 9.90 -14.18
CA ILE A 37 -3.38 9.21 -14.52
C ILE A 37 -4.37 10.20 -15.14
N VAL A 38 -4.50 11.39 -14.59
CA VAL A 38 -5.47 12.39 -15.04
C VAL A 38 -5.11 12.92 -16.41
N VAL A 39 -3.84 13.27 -16.61
CA VAL A 39 -3.33 13.70 -17.90
C VAL A 39 -3.57 12.58 -18.93
N ALA A 40 -3.27 11.34 -18.57
CA ALA A 40 -3.52 10.18 -19.43
C ALA A 40 -5.02 10.01 -19.76
N CYS A 41 -5.92 10.16 -18.79
CA CYS A 41 -7.37 10.09 -19.01
C CYS A 41 -7.89 11.19 -19.94
N VAL A 42 -7.43 12.44 -19.77
CA VAL A 42 -7.82 13.56 -20.64
C VAL A 42 -7.31 13.33 -22.07
N VAL A 43 -6.05 12.92 -22.22
CA VAL A 43 -5.47 12.60 -23.54
C VAL A 43 -6.21 11.45 -24.19
N ALA A 44 -6.42 10.34 -23.48
CA ALA A 44 -7.15 9.18 -23.98
C ALA A 44 -8.57 9.54 -24.42
N PHE A 45 -9.26 10.37 -23.64
CA PHE A 45 -10.59 10.85 -23.99
C PHE A 45 -10.61 11.69 -25.27
N VAL A 46 -9.68 12.64 -25.43
CA VAL A 46 -9.57 13.44 -26.67
C VAL A 46 -9.36 12.53 -27.87
N VAL A 47 -8.44 11.57 -27.76
CA VAL A 47 -8.15 10.61 -28.83
C VAL A 47 -9.38 9.76 -29.16
N LEU A 48 -10.08 9.23 -28.15
CA LEU A 48 -11.30 8.43 -28.35
C LEU A 48 -12.43 9.24 -28.99
N LEU A 49 -12.60 10.50 -28.60
CA LEU A 49 -13.60 11.39 -29.21
C LEU A 49 -13.29 11.66 -30.68
N LEU A 50 -12.04 11.96 -31.01
CA LEU A 50 -11.62 12.18 -32.41
C LEU A 50 -11.79 10.92 -33.24
N LEU A 51 -11.38 9.76 -32.70
CA LEU A 51 -11.57 8.46 -33.34
C LEU A 51 -13.06 8.18 -33.58
N TRP A 52 -13.90 8.43 -32.58
CA TRP A 52 -15.34 8.25 -32.72
C TRP A 52 -15.94 9.17 -33.79
N LEU A 53 -15.56 10.45 -33.81
CA LEU A 53 -16.01 11.40 -34.83
C LEU A 53 -15.68 10.90 -36.24
N VAL A 54 -14.45 10.41 -36.44
CA VAL A 54 -14.00 9.85 -37.73
C VAL A 54 -14.78 8.60 -38.09
N ILE A 55 -15.00 7.68 -37.15
CA ILE A 55 -15.78 6.45 -37.38
C ILE A 55 -17.23 6.79 -37.73
N ALA A 56 -17.88 7.66 -36.95
CA ALA A 56 -19.26 8.05 -37.17
C ALA A 56 -19.44 8.74 -38.54
N HIS A 57 -18.56 9.68 -38.87
CA HIS A 57 -18.60 10.35 -40.17
C HIS A 57 -18.28 9.40 -41.32
N GLY A 58 -17.29 8.52 -41.17
CA GLY A 58 -16.92 7.51 -42.15
C GLY A 58 -18.04 6.51 -42.43
N LEU A 59 -18.72 6.03 -41.39
CA LEU A 59 -19.91 5.17 -41.52
C LEU A 59 -21.03 5.87 -42.28
N LEU A 60 -21.28 7.16 -42.01
CA LEU A 60 -22.26 7.94 -42.77
C LEU A 60 -21.84 8.07 -44.24
N ALA A 61 -20.58 8.43 -44.51
CA ALA A 61 -20.06 8.62 -45.87
C ALA A 61 -20.16 7.33 -46.70
N VAL A 62 -19.76 6.19 -46.14
CA VAL A 62 -19.77 4.88 -46.83
C VAL A 62 -21.19 4.34 -47.02
N SER A 63 -22.10 4.58 -46.07
CA SER A 63 -23.47 4.03 -46.12
C SER A 63 -24.45 4.77 -47.04
N GLY A 64 -24.02 5.84 -47.73
CA GLY A 64 -24.87 6.57 -48.69
C GLY A 64 -24.71 8.08 -48.68
N GLY A 65 -23.48 8.59 -48.45
CA GLY A 65 -23.18 10.02 -48.51
C GLY A 65 -23.64 10.83 -47.30
N THR A 66 -23.11 12.06 -47.20
CA THR A 66 -23.37 13.03 -46.13
C THR A 66 -23.76 14.38 -46.72
N ALA A 67 -24.74 15.06 -46.13
CA ALA A 67 -25.13 16.41 -46.57
C ALA A 67 -24.09 17.48 -46.18
N MET A 68 -23.35 17.25 -45.09
CA MET A 68 -22.30 18.15 -44.62
C MET A 68 -20.97 17.40 -44.45
N GLY A 69 -19.88 18.15 -44.33
CA GLY A 69 -18.57 17.58 -43.96
C GLY A 69 -18.51 17.13 -42.49
N ILE A 70 -17.33 16.66 -42.08
CA ILE A 70 -17.06 16.19 -40.71
C ILE A 70 -17.35 17.26 -39.63
N GLY A 71 -17.18 18.54 -39.96
CA GLY A 71 -17.51 19.65 -39.06
C GLY A 71 -18.97 19.66 -38.61
N GLY A 72 -19.91 19.36 -39.53
CA GLY A 72 -21.34 19.27 -39.19
C GLY A 72 -21.68 18.05 -38.33
N THR A 73 -20.90 16.96 -38.46
CA THR A 73 -21.03 15.79 -37.57
C THR A 73 -20.54 16.14 -36.16
N TYR A 74 -19.40 16.84 -36.07
CA TYR A 74 -18.83 17.31 -34.80
C TYR A 74 -19.74 18.28 -34.06
N GLU A 75 -20.30 19.27 -34.75
CA GLU A 75 -21.25 20.21 -34.16
C GLU A 75 -22.49 19.51 -33.62
N ALA A 76 -23.09 18.60 -34.41
CA ALA A 76 -24.25 17.83 -33.98
C ALA A 76 -23.96 16.98 -32.72
N MET A 77 -22.79 16.34 -32.67
CA MET A 77 -22.34 15.59 -31.49
C MET A 77 -22.14 16.50 -30.27
N CYS A 78 -21.48 17.64 -30.44
CA CYS A 78 -21.25 18.60 -29.35
C CYS A 78 -22.57 19.17 -28.80
N TRP A 79 -23.51 19.55 -29.67
CA TRP A 79 -24.79 20.11 -29.25
C TRP A 79 -25.71 19.08 -28.62
N SER A 80 -25.57 17.80 -28.97
CA SER A 80 -26.33 16.71 -28.35
C SER A 80 -25.94 16.44 -26.90
N SER A 81 -24.82 16.98 -26.39
CA SER A 81 -24.26 16.61 -25.09
C SER A 81 -24.99 17.16 -23.87
N GLY A 82 -26.10 17.88 -24.04
CA GLY A 82 -26.87 18.48 -22.94
C GLY A 82 -27.19 17.51 -21.79
N PRO A 83 -27.69 16.28 -22.06
CA PRO A 83 -28.01 15.33 -21.00
C PRO A 83 -26.82 14.95 -20.12
N VAL A 84 -25.60 15.00 -20.66
CA VAL A 84 -24.35 14.63 -19.96
C VAL A 84 -24.06 15.58 -18.80
N LEU A 85 -24.63 16.79 -18.78
CA LEU A 85 -24.49 17.74 -17.66
C LEU A 85 -24.95 17.16 -16.33
N LEU A 86 -25.89 16.21 -16.32
CA LEU A 86 -26.33 15.52 -15.10
C LEU A 86 -25.20 14.71 -14.44
N LEU A 87 -24.19 14.29 -15.22
CA LEU A 87 -23.03 13.54 -14.69
C LEU A 87 -22.03 14.43 -13.96
N ALA A 88 -22.07 15.75 -14.16
CA ALA A 88 -21.21 16.68 -13.43
C ALA A 88 -21.66 16.89 -11.98
N VAL A 89 -22.86 16.43 -11.62
CA VAL A 89 -23.39 16.53 -10.26
C VAL A 89 -22.97 15.28 -9.45
N PRO A 90 -22.11 15.40 -8.42
CA PRO A 90 -21.52 14.25 -7.74
C PRO A 90 -22.54 13.26 -7.16
N CYS A 91 -23.68 13.76 -6.66
CA CYS A 91 -24.73 12.94 -6.07
C CYS A 91 -25.62 12.22 -7.09
N PHE A 92 -25.61 12.63 -8.36
CA PHE A 92 -26.40 11.99 -9.41
C PHE A 92 -25.54 11.17 -10.38
N GLY A 93 -24.26 11.49 -10.52
CA GLY A 93 -23.47 11.10 -11.68
C GLY A 93 -23.52 9.61 -12.02
N LEU A 94 -22.96 8.76 -11.16
CA LEU A 94 -22.91 7.32 -11.44
C LEU A 94 -24.30 6.67 -11.43
N TYR A 95 -25.22 7.13 -10.59
CA TYR A 95 -26.57 6.57 -10.47
C TYR A 95 -27.43 6.83 -11.72
N LEU A 96 -27.30 8.01 -12.32
CA LEU A 96 -28.04 8.39 -13.53
C LEU A 96 -27.28 8.07 -14.82
N LEU A 97 -26.06 7.54 -14.74
CA LEU A 97 -25.24 7.19 -15.90
C LEU A 97 -26.00 6.45 -17.02
N PRO A 98 -26.74 5.35 -16.77
CA PRO A 98 -27.45 4.65 -17.84
C PRO A 98 -28.56 5.49 -18.48
N ILE A 99 -29.28 6.28 -17.67
CA ILE A 99 -30.37 7.14 -18.15
C ILE A 99 -29.80 8.29 -18.97
N THR A 100 -28.75 8.93 -18.48
CA THR A 100 -28.07 10.04 -19.16
C THR A 100 -27.45 9.60 -20.49
N VAL A 101 -26.81 8.42 -20.53
CA VAL A 101 -26.26 7.86 -21.77
C VAL A 101 -27.38 7.54 -22.76
N ALA A 102 -28.45 6.87 -22.33
CA ALA A 102 -29.59 6.55 -23.20
C ALA A 102 -30.25 7.82 -23.76
N TRP A 103 -30.46 8.84 -22.93
CA TRP A 103 -31.01 10.12 -23.36
C TRP A 103 -30.07 10.81 -24.37
N TRP A 104 -28.79 10.92 -24.02
CA TRP A 104 -27.80 11.51 -24.92
C TRP A 104 -27.75 10.83 -26.28
N MET A 105 -27.83 9.49 -26.32
CA MET A 105 -27.90 8.72 -27.57
C MET A 105 -29.09 9.13 -28.44
N VAL A 106 -30.27 9.34 -27.85
CA VAL A 106 -31.46 9.82 -28.57
C VAL A 106 -31.22 11.22 -29.12
N CYS A 107 -30.71 12.15 -28.31
CA CYS A 107 -30.40 13.51 -28.75
C CYS A 107 -29.38 13.54 -29.89
N ALA A 108 -28.31 12.75 -29.78
CA ALA A 108 -27.26 12.65 -30.79
C ALA A 108 -27.82 12.08 -32.10
N THR A 109 -28.64 11.03 -32.02
CA THR A 109 -29.28 10.42 -33.19
C THR A 109 -30.16 11.42 -33.93
N LEU A 110 -31.02 12.16 -33.22
CA LEU A 110 -31.91 13.16 -33.83
C LEU A 110 -31.12 14.32 -34.46
N MET A 111 -30.07 14.78 -33.79
CA MET A 111 -29.22 15.86 -34.29
C MET A 111 -28.46 15.43 -35.55
N ILE A 112 -27.88 14.23 -35.57
CA ILE A 112 -27.17 13.69 -36.74
C ILE A 112 -28.14 13.42 -37.90
N MET A 113 -29.31 12.84 -37.62
CA MET A 113 -30.34 12.59 -38.63
C MET A 113 -30.71 13.87 -39.37
N ARG A 114 -30.95 14.96 -38.63
CA ARG A 114 -31.31 16.26 -39.20
C ARG A 114 -30.12 16.97 -39.87
N SER A 115 -28.95 16.95 -39.25
CA SER A 115 -27.78 17.68 -39.74
C SER A 115 -27.19 17.06 -41.01
N GLN A 116 -27.20 15.72 -41.09
CA GLN A 116 -26.65 14.99 -42.23
C GLN A 116 -27.70 14.55 -43.26
N ALA A 117 -28.98 14.86 -43.02
CA ALA A 117 -30.11 14.47 -43.85
C ALA A 117 -30.16 12.95 -44.15
N VAL A 118 -29.87 12.14 -43.13
CA VAL A 118 -29.86 10.67 -43.23
C VAL A 118 -31.05 10.05 -42.52
N GLY A 119 -31.39 8.80 -42.88
CA GLY A 119 -32.43 8.04 -42.17
C GLY A 119 -32.04 7.70 -40.72
N ALA A 120 -33.05 7.55 -39.86
CA ALA A 120 -32.87 7.28 -38.43
C ALA A 120 -31.98 6.06 -38.14
N VAL A 121 -32.15 4.95 -38.87
CA VAL A 121 -31.35 3.72 -38.68
C VAL A 121 -29.86 3.97 -38.89
N ARG A 122 -29.50 4.70 -39.96
CA ARG A 122 -28.10 5.08 -40.25
C ARG A 122 -27.54 5.98 -39.14
N ALA A 123 -28.31 6.98 -38.71
CA ALA A 123 -27.92 7.85 -37.62
C ALA A 123 -27.68 7.08 -36.31
N THR A 124 -28.60 6.18 -35.93
CA THR A 124 -28.49 5.36 -34.72
C THR A 124 -27.25 4.47 -34.74
N LEU A 125 -26.95 3.81 -35.87
CA LEU A 125 -25.76 2.98 -36.01
C LEU A 125 -24.47 3.81 -35.85
N CYS A 126 -24.41 5.00 -36.42
CA CYS A 126 -23.22 5.87 -36.35
C CYS A 126 -23.00 6.42 -34.93
N VAL A 127 -24.08 6.80 -34.25
CA VAL A 127 -24.03 7.26 -32.86
C VAL A 127 -23.70 6.10 -31.90
N GLY A 128 -24.27 4.92 -32.14
CA GLY A 128 -24.07 3.72 -31.31
C GLY A 128 -22.75 3.00 -31.49
N ALA A 129 -22.04 3.22 -32.60
CA ALA A 129 -20.78 2.55 -32.90
C ALA A 129 -19.73 2.71 -31.78
N ALA A 130 -19.48 3.93 -31.29
CA ALA A 130 -18.47 4.10 -30.25
C ALA A 130 -18.87 3.58 -28.87
N PRO A 131 -20.09 3.83 -28.34
CA PRO A 131 -20.50 3.19 -27.10
C PRO A 131 -20.35 1.67 -27.13
N MET A 132 -20.64 1.03 -28.27
CA MET A 132 -20.39 -0.40 -28.45
C MET A 132 -18.90 -0.75 -28.47
N LEU A 133 -18.06 0.02 -29.17
CA LEU A 133 -16.61 -0.20 -29.17
C LEU A 133 -15.99 0.02 -27.78
N VAL A 134 -16.46 1.01 -27.02
CA VAL A 134 -16.03 1.27 -25.65
C VAL A 134 -16.50 0.17 -24.71
N LEU A 135 -17.72 -0.36 -24.88
CA LEU A 135 -18.21 -1.52 -24.13
C LEU A 135 -17.36 -2.76 -24.43
N LEU A 136 -17.11 -3.07 -25.70
CA LEU A 136 -16.32 -4.22 -26.10
C LEU A 136 -14.85 -4.10 -25.65
N GLY A 137 -14.23 -2.94 -25.88
CA GLY A 137 -12.87 -2.64 -25.45
C GLY A 137 -12.75 -2.61 -23.92
N GLY A 138 -13.77 -2.08 -23.23
CA GLY A 138 -13.84 -2.04 -21.77
C GLY A 138 -13.95 -3.43 -21.16
N VAL A 139 -14.78 -4.31 -21.72
CA VAL A 139 -14.84 -5.72 -21.32
C VAL A 139 -13.51 -6.41 -21.59
N GLY A 140 -12.89 -6.20 -22.76
CA GLY A 140 -11.57 -6.75 -23.07
C GLY A 140 -10.49 -6.28 -22.10
N ALA A 141 -10.46 -4.98 -21.79
CA ALA A 141 -9.54 -4.40 -20.83
C ALA A 141 -9.80 -4.89 -19.40
N ALA A 142 -11.06 -5.07 -19.00
CA ALA A 142 -11.42 -5.62 -17.70
C ALA A 142 -11.00 -7.09 -17.58
N VAL A 143 -11.24 -7.92 -18.59
CA VAL A 143 -10.80 -9.32 -18.63
C VAL A 143 -9.27 -9.41 -18.61
N TRP A 144 -8.60 -8.59 -19.41
CA TRP A 144 -7.14 -8.50 -19.41
C TRP A 144 -6.60 -8.02 -18.05
N GLY A 145 -7.22 -7.00 -17.45
CA GLY A 145 -6.87 -6.48 -16.14
C GLY A 145 -7.05 -7.53 -15.04
N LEU A 146 -8.16 -8.27 -15.05
CA LEU A 146 -8.41 -9.38 -14.13
C LEU A 146 -7.39 -10.51 -14.31
N ALA A 147 -7.04 -10.86 -15.55
CA ALA A 147 -6.01 -11.86 -15.83
C ALA A 147 -4.61 -11.45 -15.34
N ASN A 148 -4.33 -10.14 -15.35
CA ASN A 148 -3.06 -9.58 -14.89
C ASN A 148 -3.12 -9.05 -13.44
N MET A 149 -4.26 -9.18 -12.76
CA MET A 149 -4.41 -8.68 -11.39
C MET A 149 -3.44 -9.41 -10.45
N ASN A 150 -3.15 -10.68 -10.74
CA ASN A 150 -2.15 -11.48 -10.02
C ASN A 150 -0.73 -10.89 -10.12
N THR A 151 -0.33 -10.35 -11.29
CA THR A 151 1.00 -9.74 -11.44
C THR A 151 1.08 -8.40 -10.73
N PHE A 152 -0.01 -7.62 -10.72
CA PHE A 152 -0.11 -6.40 -9.92
C PHE A 152 0.01 -6.68 -8.42
N PHE A 153 -0.77 -7.64 -7.89
CA PHE A 153 -0.71 -8.03 -6.49
C PHE A 153 0.63 -8.65 -6.08
N ALA A 154 1.22 -9.47 -6.95
CA ALA A 154 2.57 -9.99 -6.75
C ALA A 154 3.61 -8.86 -6.68
N GLY A 155 3.49 -7.85 -7.54
CA GLY A 155 4.35 -6.67 -7.52
C GLY A 155 4.23 -5.87 -6.22
N THR A 156 3.01 -5.68 -5.70
CA THR A 156 2.81 -5.02 -4.40
C THR A 156 3.36 -5.83 -3.23
N ALA A 157 3.19 -7.16 -3.25
CA ALA A 157 3.74 -8.05 -2.23
C ALA A 157 5.29 -8.04 -2.23
N PHE A 158 5.91 -7.95 -3.41
CA PHE A 158 7.36 -7.83 -3.56
C PHE A 158 7.89 -6.49 -3.00
N HIS A 159 7.21 -5.38 -3.29
CA HIS A 159 7.60 -4.08 -2.75
C HIS A 159 7.50 -4.03 -1.21
N SER A 160 6.46 -4.67 -0.65
CA SER A 160 6.31 -4.83 0.80
C SER A 160 7.49 -5.64 1.36
N ALA A 161 7.81 -6.82 0.79
CA ALA A 161 8.95 -7.64 1.22
C ALA A 161 10.31 -6.90 1.17
N ALA A 162 10.58 -6.16 0.09
CA ALA A 162 11.83 -5.40 -0.03
C ALA A 162 11.90 -4.18 0.92
N PHE A 163 10.78 -3.60 1.29
CA PHE A 163 10.72 -2.55 2.31
C PHE A 163 11.00 -3.14 3.70
N ASN A 164 10.30 -4.22 4.01
CA ASN A 164 10.42 -5.02 5.22
C ASN A 164 11.87 -5.45 5.51
N GLN A 165 12.53 -6.03 4.51
CA GLN A 165 13.93 -6.46 4.62
C GLN A 165 14.89 -5.28 4.83
N ARG A 166 14.72 -4.17 4.10
CA ARG A 166 15.56 -2.97 4.27
C ARG A 166 15.43 -2.35 5.66
N GLN A 167 14.23 -2.38 6.22
CA GLN A 167 14.00 -1.82 7.54
C GLN A 167 14.54 -2.74 8.64
N ALA A 168 14.35 -4.05 8.50
CA ALA A 168 14.98 -5.03 9.41
C ALA A 168 16.51 -4.91 9.35
N GLN A 169 17.07 -4.66 8.16
CA GLN A 169 18.49 -4.39 7.97
C GLN A 169 18.92 -3.14 8.74
N HIS A 170 18.17 -2.03 8.64
CA HIS A 170 18.49 -0.80 9.37
C HIS A 170 18.46 -1.00 10.90
N VAL A 171 17.49 -1.76 11.42
CA VAL A 171 17.45 -2.11 12.85
C VAL A 171 18.63 -3.01 13.24
N LEU A 172 18.94 -4.02 12.42
CA LEU A 172 20.08 -4.91 12.65
C LEU A 172 21.41 -4.15 12.67
N ASP A 173 21.64 -3.24 11.72
CA ASP A 173 22.83 -2.40 11.66
C ASP A 173 22.98 -1.57 12.94
N GLY A 174 21.87 -1.03 13.46
CA GLY A 174 21.83 -0.29 14.72
C GLY A 174 22.10 -1.16 15.95
N VAL A 175 21.59 -2.40 15.97
CA VAL A 175 21.88 -3.39 17.02
C VAL A 175 23.36 -3.74 17.03
N ILE A 176 23.93 -4.09 15.87
CA ILE A 176 25.36 -4.43 15.74
C ILE A 176 26.24 -3.24 16.15
N PHE A 177 25.88 -2.02 15.73
CA PHE A 177 26.58 -0.81 16.10
C PHE A 177 26.57 -0.59 17.62
N HIS A 178 25.41 -0.72 18.27
CA HIS A 178 25.30 -0.61 19.72
C HIS A 178 26.12 -1.69 20.43
N MET A 179 25.99 -2.96 20.02
CA MET A 179 26.73 -4.06 20.64
C MET A 179 28.25 -3.88 20.56
N ARG A 180 28.77 -3.33 19.46
CA ARG A 180 30.21 -3.01 19.33
C ARG A 180 30.67 -1.88 20.25
N LEU A 181 29.78 -0.95 20.59
CA LEU A 181 30.12 0.19 21.44
C LEU A 181 30.01 -0.14 22.93
N THR A 182 28.96 -0.86 23.32
CA THR A 182 28.57 -1.01 24.73
C THR A 182 28.34 -2.46 25.16
N GLY A 183 28.42 -3.41 24.24
CA GLY A 183 27.97 -4.79 24.47
C GLY A 183 26.45 -4.92 24.39
N PRO A 184 25.90 -6.14 24.61
CA PRO A 184 24.47 -6.35 24.68
C PRO A 184 23.87 -5.59 25.87
N PRO A 185 22.79 -4.82 25.68
CA PRO A 185 22.13 -4.10 26.74
C PRO A 185 21.27 -5.05 27.58
N ASP A 186 21.03 -4.65 28.83
CA ASP A 186 20.13 -5.37 29.72
C ASP A 186 18.65 -5.29 29.28
N HIS A 187 18.31 -4.36 28.37
CA HIS A 187 16.94 -4.12 27.89
C HIS A 187 16.91 -3.59 26.44
N PRO A 188 15.93 -3.99 25.60
CA PRO A 188 15.92 -3.62 24.18
C PRO A 188 15.71 -2.12 23.91
N LEU A 189 15.07 -1.40 24.82
CA LEU A 189 14.91 0.05 24.69
C LEU A 189 16.24 0.81 24.65
N ARG A 190 17.34 0.24 25.14
CA ARG A 190 18.67 0.87 24.97
C ARG A 190 19.10 0.89 23.51
N TYR A 191 18.71 -0.10 22.70
CA TYR A 191 18.91 -0.03 21.26
C TYR A 191 18.15 1.16 20.66
N VAL A 192 16.91 1.39 21.12
CA VAL A 192 16.11 2.55 20.66
C VAL A 192 16.74 3.88 21.04
N GLU A 193 17.37 3.96 22.21
CA GLU A 193 18.04 5.17 22.67
C GLU A 193 19.33 5.46 21.90
N ASP A 194 20.21 4.45 21.76
CA ASP A 194 21.58 4.63 21.27
C ASP A 194 21.70 4.48 19.75
N ALA A 195 20.92 3.60 19.13
CA ALA A 195 20.99 3.35 17.68
C ALA A 195 20.29 4.43 16.86
N ARG A 196 19.74 5.48 17.51
CA ARG A 196 19.00 6.58 16.88
C ARG A 196 17.89 6.09 15.95
N PHE A 197 17.21 5.00 16.32
CA PHE A 197 16.05 4.54 15.57
C PHE A 197 15.02 5.67 15.50
N ALA A 198 14.65 6.07 14.28
CA ALA A 198 13.51 6.92 14.07
C ALA A 198 12.25 6.17 14.54
N SER A 199 11.19 6.89 14.89
CA SER A 199 9.89 6.25 15.16
C SER A 199 9.43 5.37 14.00
N ASP A 200 9.83 5.73 12.78
CA ASP A 200 9.55 4.96 11.58
C ASP A 200 10.38 3.68 11.47
N ASP A 201 11.55 3.57 12.10
CA ASP A 201 12.36 2.35 12.09
C ASP A 201 11.76 1.25 12.96
N LEU A 202 11.09 1.62 14.05
CA LEU A 202 10.37 0.66 14.91
C LEU A 202 9.03 0.20 14.31
N ARG A 203 8.55 0.87 13.25
CA ARG A 203 7.37 0.46 12.47
C ARG A 203 7.76 -0.55 11.42
N LEU A 204 8.39 -1.66 11.84
CA LEU A 204 8.76 -2.71 10.90
C LEU A 204 7.49 -3.23 10.23
N LEU A 205 7.49 -3.34 8.90
CA LEU A 205 6.52 -4.02 8.03
C LEU A 205 5.08 -3.47 7.84
N ASP A 206 4.49 -3.94 6.74
CA ASP A 206 3.21 -3.62 6.08
C ASP A 206 2.12 -2.91 6.95
N PRO A 207 1.57 -1.73 6.56
CA PRO A 207 0.60 -0.94 7.36
C PRO A 207 -0.67 -1.63 7.92
N GLY A 208 -0.89 -2.93 7.65
CA GLY A 208 -2.03 -3.72 8.16
C GLY A 208 -1.74 -4.77 9.25
N ALA A 209 -0.50 -5.04 9.67
CA ALA A 209 -0.20 -6.16 10.60
C ALA A 209 0.40 -5.82 11.98
N TRP A 210 0.73 -4.56 12.25
CA TRP A 210 1.74 -4.28 13.30
C TRP A 210 1.14 -3.80 14.58
N SER A 211 1.93 -3.88 15.64
CA SER A 211 1.73 -3.09 16.85
C SER A 211 2.18 -1.66 16.58
N PRO A 212 1.26 -0.69 16.35
CA PRO A 212 1.65 0.71 16.29
C PRO A 212 2.49 1.06 17.52
N THR A 213 3.45 1.97 17.38
CA THR A 213 4.26 2.44 18.52
C THR A 213 3.42 2.99 19.68
N HIS A 214 2.20 3.46 19.40
CA HIS A 214 1.24 3.89 20.43
C HIS A 214 0.55 2.74 21.19
N ASP A 215 0.55 1.52 20.63
CA ASP A 215 0.00 0.32 21.28
C ASP A 215 1.08 -0.48 22.05
N ILE A 216 2.37 -0.22 21.80
CA ILE A 216 3.47 -0.86 22.54
C ILE A 216 3.62 -0.13 23.87
N TRP A 217 3.02 -0.69 24.93
CA TRP A 217 3.00 -0.09 26.27
C TRP A 217 4.26 -0.42 27.09
N LEU A 218 4.92 0.61 27.61
CA LEU A 218 6.13 0.54 28.44
C LEU A 218 5.84 0.78 29.93
N GLY A 219 4.58 0.65 30.37
CA GLY A 219 4.16 0.86 31.76
C GLY A 219 3.87 2.31 32.09
N THR A 220 4.78 3.20 31.70
CA THR A 220 4.66 4.65 31.93
C THR A 220 4.05 5.42 30.76
N GLY A 221 3.81 4.76 29.63
CA GLY A 221 3.37 5.36 28.38
C GLY A 221 3.59 4.41 27.21
N SER A 222 3.29 4.88 26.00
CA SER A 222 3.61 4.14 24.78
C SER A 222 5.08 4.32 24.35
N VAL A 223 5.57 3.47 23.45
CA VAL A 223 6.87 3.69 22.78
C VAL A 223 6.89 5.04 22.05
N ASP A 224 5.76 5.48 21.48
CA ASP A 224 5.66 6.79 20.83
C ASP A 224 5.88 7.94 21.83
N ASP A 225 5.31 7.82 23.03
CA ASP A 225 5.54 8.79 24.11
C ASP A 225 7.00 8.78 24.54
N PHE A 226 7.59 7.59 24.71
CA PHE A 226 9.00 7.42 25.07
C PHE A 226 9.93 8.10 24.06
N LEU A 227 9.69 7.93 22.76
CA LEU A 227 10.50 8.55 21.71
C LEU A 227 10.43 10.09 21.69
N ARG A 228 9.35 10.67 22.22
CA ARG A 228 9.18 12.12 22.35
C ARG A 228 9.81 12.69 23.62
N MET A 229 10.24 11.86 24.56
CA MET A 229 10.87 12.28 25.81
C MET A 229 12.32 12.76 25.58
N GLY A 230 12.77 13.69 26.44
CA GLY A 230 14.19 14.02 26.54
C GLY A 230 15.03 12.83 26.99
N ARG A 231 16.32 12.83 26.67
CA ARG A 231 17.26 11.73 26.99
C ARG A 231 17.23 11.33 28.47
N GLU A 232 17.37 12.29 29.38
CA GLU A 232 17.37 12.03 30.84
C GLU A 232 16.10 11.27 31.29
N ARG A 233 14.93 11.66 30.78
CA ARG A 233 13.68 10.98 31.12
C ARG A 233 13.58 9.58 30.50
N ARG A 234 14.17 9.36 29.32
CA ARG A 234 14.25 8.02 28.72
C ARG A 234 15.15 7.10 29.55
N GLU A 235 16.30 7.60 29.99
CA GLU A 235 17.21 6.85 30.88
C GLU A 235 16.51 6.46 32.20
N GLU A 236 15.72 7.37 32.80
CA GLU A 236 14.90 7.07 33.98
C GLU A 236 13.86 5.97 33.73
N VAL A 237 13.16 6.01 32.58
CA VAL A 237 12.17 4.99 32.21
C VAL A 237 12.86 3.64 32.03
N VAL A 238 13.96 3.56 31.28
CA VAL A 238 14.72 2.32 31.07
C VAL A 238 15.23 1.76 32.40
N ALA A 239 15.78 2.60 33.28
CA ALA A 239 16.25 2.18 34.60
C ALA A 239 15.09 1.66 35.48
N GLY A 240 13.92 2.29 35.40
CA GLY A 240 12.71 1.84 36.10
C GLY A 240 12.21 0.48 35.61
N LEU A 241 12.29 0.23 34.30
CA LEU A 241 11.90 -1.05 33.70
C LEU A 241 12.85 -2.18 34.09
N LEU A 242 14.16 -1.93 34.11
CA LEU A 242 15.16 -2.91 34.55
C LEU A 242 14.94 -3.40 35.98
N GLY A 243 14.40 -2.55 36.87
CA GLY A 243 14.10 -2.93 38.25
C GLY A 243 12.82 -3.78 38.40
N ALA A 244 11.92 -3.75 37.42
CA ALA A 244 10.66 -4.48 37.42
C ALA A 244 10.72 -5.76 36.56
N ASP A 245 11.61 -5.79 35.59
CA ASP A 245 11.69 -6.86 34.61
C ASP A 245 12.48 -8.06 35.14
N THR A 246 11.84 -9.23 35.17
CA THR A 246 12.47 -10.50 35.58
C THR A 246 12.98 -11.30 34.38
N HIS A 247 12.84 -10.75 33.17
CA HIS A 247 13.14 -11.45 31.94
C HIS A 247 14.60 -11.30 31.51
N GLY A 248 15.51 -11.85 32.33
CA GLY A 248 16.89 -12.15 31.96
C GLY A 248 17.02 -13.33 30.97
N GLY A 249 16.02 -13.50 30.10
CA GLY A 249 15.99 -14.57 29.10
C GLY A 249 16.95 -14.30 27.94
N ALA A 250 17.21 -15.33 27.14
CA ALA A 250 18.06 -15.20 25.95
C ALA A 250 17.48 -14.26 24.88
N ALA A 251 16.18 -13.98 24.97
CA ALA A 251 15.41 -13.19 24.02
C ALA A 251 14.50 -12.19 24.74
N GLN A 252 14.45 -10.96 24.24
CA GLN A 252 13.62 -9.88 24.78
C GLN A 252 12.81 -9.25 23.65
N ARG A 253 11.50 -9.05 23.87
CA ARG A 253 10.55 -8.56 22.85
C ARG A 253 10.23 -7.08 23.05
N LEU A 254 10.23 -6.30 21.98
CA LEU A 254 9.73 -4.94 21.92
C LEU A 254 8.80 -4.81 20.70
N GLY A 255 7.50 -4.91 20.94
CA GLY A 255 6.50 -5.01 19.88
C GLY A 255 6.71 -6.28 19.05
N ASP A 256 6.94 -6.08 17.75
CA ASP A 256 7.14 -7.18 16.80
C ASP A 256 8.63 -7.56 16.61
N MET A 257 9.54 -6.86 17.29
CA MET A 257 10.97 -7.20 17.32
C MET A 257 11.31 -8.04 18.53
N VAL A 258 12.11 -9.07 18.33
CA VAL A 258 12.69 -9.90 19.39
C VAL A 258 14.21 -9.84 19.25
N PHE A 259 14.88 -9.33 20.27
CA PHE A 259 16.32 -9.18 20.33
C PHE A 259 16.92 -10.38 21.06
N VAL A 260 17.87 -11.06 20.43
CA VAL A 260 18.46 -12.32 20.93
C VAL A 260 19.95 -12.15 21.22
N THR A 261 20.27 -11.09 21.96
CA THR A 261 21.64 -10.58 22.07
C THR A 261 22.35 -10.98 23.37
N ALA A 262 21.63 -11.61 24.30
CA ALA A 262 22.15 -11.99 25.61
C ALA A 262 23.36 -12.92 25.51
N GLY A 263 24.47 -12.51 26.14
CA GLY A 263 25.72 -13.28 26.21
C GLY A 263 26.57 -13.29 24.94
N ILE A 264 26.17 -12.56 23.88
CA ILE A 264 26.91 -12.52 22.62
C ILE A 264 27.97 -11.42 22.67
N ASP A 265 29.23 -11.81 22.42
CA ASP A 265 30.31 -10.89 22.05
C ASP A 265 30.32 -10.74 20.53
N ILE A 266 29.88 -9.59 20.02
CA ILE A 266 29.65 -9.37 18.58
C ILE A 266 30.94 -9.44 17.75
N ASP A 267 32.11 -9.16 18.34
CA ASP A 267 33.37 -9.18 17.62
C ASP A 267 33.95 -10.60 17.48
N ALA A 268 33.44 -11.54 18.29
CA ALA A 268 33.82 -12.95 18.29
C ALA A 268 32.68 -13.90 17.90
N ALA A 269 31.49 -13.37 17.63
CA ALA A 269 30.30 -14.15 17.33
C ALA A 269 30.43 -14.91 15.99
N ASP A 270 29.89 -16.13 15.95
CA ASP A 270 29.70 -16.83 14.68
C ASP A 270 28.71 -16.03 13.79
N PRO A 271 29.04 -15.79 12.51
CA PRO A 271 28.20 -14.98 11.62
C PRO A 271 26.75 -15.46 11.49
N GLY A 272 26.47 -16.75 11.72
CA GLY A 272 25.14 -17.34 11.63
C GLY A 272 24.27 -17.09 12.86
N VAL A 273 24.80 -16.56 13.97
CA VAL A 273 24.02 -16.36 15.20
C VAL A 273 23.03 -15.21 15.03
N TRP A 274 21.75 -15.49 15.26
CA TRP A 274 20.68 -14.50 15.21
C TRP A 274 20.81 -13.46 16.33
N LEU A 275 20.66 -12.19 15.95
CA LEU A 275 20.62 -11.03 16.85
C LEU A 275 19.22 -10.41 16.93
N LEU A 276 18.48 -10.48 15.82
CA LEU A 276 17.16 -9.88 15.66
C LEU A 276 16.21 -10.87 15.01
N VAL A 277 15.00 -11.01 15.55
CA VAL A 277 13.90 -11.71 14.90
C VAL A 277 12.70 -10.78 14.84
N VAL A 278 12.17 -10.53 13.65
CA VAL A 278 10.94 -9.77 13.44
C VAL A 278 9.81 -10.77 13.24
N SER A 279 8.94 -10.86 14.25
CA SER A 279 7.78 -11.76 14.26
C SER A 279 6.60 -11.04 14.86
N ILE A 280 5.44 -11.20 14.21
CA ILE A 280 4.18 -10.64 14.71
C ILE A 280 3.92 -10.99 16.17
N ASP A 281 3.46 -10.01 16.94
CA ASP A 281 2.98 -10.17 18.30
C ASP A 281 1.98 -11.33 18.37
N PRO A 282 2.21 -12.36 19.22
CA PRO A 282 1.27 -13.45 19.40
C PRO A 282 -0.17 -12.98 19.67
N ALA A 283 -0.36 -11.86 20.38
CA ALA A 283 -1.69 -11.30 20.66
C ALA A 283 -2.42 -10.82 19.39
N ARG A 284 -1.68 -10.43 18.34
CA ARG A 284 -2.23 -9.95 17.06
C ARG A 284 -2.24 -11.00 15.97
N ARG A 285 -1.52 -12.12 16.14
CA ARG A 285 -1.43 -13.19 15.14
C ARG A 285 -2.81 -13.68 14.69
N ALA A 286 -3.80 -13.75 15.60
CA ALA A 286 -5.14 -14.23 15.28
C ALA A 286 -5.93 -13.32 14.31
N THR A 287 -5.63 -12.02 14.27
CA THR A 287 -6.33 -11.03 13.44
C THR A 287 -5.54 -10.61 12.19
N ALA A 288 -4.25 -10.95 12.12
CA ALA A 288 -3.40 -10.63 10.99
C ALA A 288 -3.82 -11.33 9.69
N SER A 289 -3.56 -10.72 8.54
CA SER A 289 -3.82 -11.37 7.24
C SER A 289 -2.91 -12.60 7.04
N ALA A 290 -3.37 -13.58 6.25
CA ALA A 290 -2.65 -14.84 6.06
C ALA A 290 -1.20 -14.64 5.53
N GLY A 291 -1.00 -13.67 4.63
CA GLY A 291 0.33 -13.38 4.08
C GLY A 291 1.30 -12.74 5.08
N LEU A 292 0.79 -12.16 6.17
CA LEU A 292 1.61 -11.54 7.21
C LEU A 292 1.99 -12.55 8.31
N ARG A 293 1.19 -13.61 8.49
CA ARG A 293 1.52 -14.71 9.40
C ARG A 293 2.66 -15.58 8.86
N SER A 294 2.75 -15.70 7.54
CA SER A 294 3.64 -16.66 6.89
C SER A 294 5.12 -16.27 6.84
N ARG A 295 5.53 -15.11 7.40
CA ARG A 295 6.86 -14.54 7.21
C ARG A 295 7.49 -14.09 8.52
N ILE A 296 8.71 -14.52 8.76
CA ILE A 296 9.54 -14.13 9.90
C ILE A 296 10.86 -13.61 9.33
N LEU A 297 11.28 -12.41 9.70
CA LEU A 297 12.60 -11.92 9.29
C LEU A 297 13.60 -12.18 10.40
N VAL A 298 14.80 -12.60 10.03
CA VAL A 298 15.88 -12.87 10.96
C VAL A 298 17.12 -12.10 10.52
N GLY A 299 17.71 -11.35 11.46
CA GLY A 299 18.99 -10.69 11.30
C GLY A 299 20.08 -11.40 12.10
N ASP A 300 21.19 -11.73 11.44
CA ASP A 300 22.32 -12.45 12.04
C ASP A 300 23.53 -11.55 12.35
N ALA A 301 24.54 -12.13 13.01
CA ALA A 301 25.75 -11.44 13.42
C ALA A 301 26.65 -11.03 12.24
N SER A 302 26.45 -11.61 11.05
CA SER A 302 27.09 -11.14 9.80
C SER A 302 26.54 -9.80 9.33
N GLY A 303 25.40 -9.37 9.86
CA GLY A 303 24.64 -8.22 9.38
C GLY A 303 23.75 -8.59 8.19
N SER A 304 23.42 -9.87 7.96
CA SER A 304 22.51 -10.27 6.90
C SER A 304 21.08 -10.42 7.46
N VAL A 305 20.09 -10.07 6.64
CA VAL A 305 18.67 -10.33 6.94
C VAL A 305 18.10 -11.37 5.98
N GLU A 306 17.60 -12.46 6.54
CA GLU A 306 16.91 -13.55 5.84
C GLU A 306 15.41 -13.53 6.14
N GLU A 307 14.59 -13.90 5.15
CA GLU A 307 13.17 -14.17 5.33
C GLU A 307 12.94 -15.67 5.46
N ILE A 308 12.34 -16.09 6.57
CA ILE A 308 11.99 -17.47 6.88
C ILE A 308 10.48 -17.65 6.74
N GLU A 309 10.08 -18.64 5.95
CA GLU A 309 8.68 -19.05 5.86
C GLU A 309 8.20 -19.68 7.17
N GLU A 310 6.96 -19.39 7.58
CA GLU A 310 6.39 -19.91 8.84
C GLU A 310 6.45 -21.44 8.95
N GLY A 311 6.35 -22.16 7.84
CA GLY A 311 6.48 -23.62 7.80
C GLY A 311 7.91 -24.13 8.06
N ALA A 312 8.93 -23.35 7.73
CA ALA A 312 10.35 -23.67 7.96
C ALA A 312 10.83 -23.24 9.36
N TRP A 313 10.04 -22.45 10.09
CA TRP A 313 10.44 -21.90 11.39
C TRP A 313 10.92 -22.95 12.42
N PRO A 314 10.24 -24.10 12.64
CA PRO A 314 10.69 -25.06 13.64
C PRO A 314 12.08 -25.65 13.36
N GLU A 315 12.39 -25.89 12.09
CA GLU A 315 13.69 -26.42 11.66
C GLU A 315 14.79 -25.37 11.84
N ARG A 316 14.55 -24.15 11.35
CA ARG A 316 15.51 -23.04 11.48
C ARG A 316 15.78 -22.67 12.94
N LEU A 317 14.75 -22.70 13.79
CA LEU A 317 14.90 -22.50 15.23
C LEU A 317 15.76 -23.62 15.84
N TRP A 318 15.53 -24.88 15.49
CA TRP A 318 16.32 -26.00 16.00
C TRP A 318 17.80 -25.89 15.62
N GLU A 319 18.11 -25.56 14.36
CA GLU A 319 19.48 -25.30 13.90
C GLU A 319 20.14 -24.17 14.69
N GLN A 320 19.38 -23.10 14.95
CA GLN A 320 19.86 -21.96 15.72
C GLN A 320 20.13 -22.32 17.18
N GLU A 321 19.28 -23.14 17.80
CA GLU A 321 19.49 -23.63 19.17
C GLU A 321 20.72 -24.55 19.27
N GLU A 322 20.95 -25.41 18.27
CA GLU A 322 22.15 -26.25 18.21
C GLU A 322 23.42 -25.39 18.08
N LEU A 323 23.41 -24.39 17.18
CA LEU A 323 24.51 -23.44 17.02
C LEU A 323 24.78 -22.70 18.34
N ARG A 324 23.75 -22.17 19.00
CA ARG A 324 23.89 -21.45 20.27
C ARG A 324 24.43 -22.34 21.38
N ALA A 325 23.95 -23.58 21.48
CA ALA A 325 24.45 -24.55 22.45
C ALA A 325 25.94 -24.85 22.23
N SER A 326 26.38 -24.97 20.98
CA SER A 326 27.80 -25.19 20.64
C SER A 326 28.72 -24.04 21.05
N LEU A 327 28.16 -22.81 21.09
CA LEU A 327 28.84 -21.58 21.50
C LEU A 327 28.69 -21.27 23.00
N GLY A 328 27.96 -22.10 23.75
CA GLY A 328 27.67 -21.85 25.17
C GLY A 328 26.69 -20.69 25.41
N LEU A 329 25.93 -20.29 24.40
CA LEU A 329 24.91 -19.25 24.49
C LEU A 329 23.59 -19.82 25.04
N PRO A 330 22.78 -19.01 25.75
CA PRO A 330 21.51 -19.47 26.29
C PRO A 330 20.49 -19.74 25.18
N ALA A 331 19.63 -20.75 25.39
CA ALA A 331 18.59 -21.13 24.45
C ALA A 331 17.52 -20.03 24.29
N ILE A 332 17.05 -19.81 23.06
CA ILE A 332 16.10 -18.75 22.69
C ILE A 332 14.67 -19.13 23.09
N GLY A 333 14.28 -20.38 22.83
CA GLY A 333 12.89 -20.83 22.81
C GLY A 333 12.12 -20.32 21.60
N ASP A 334 10.85 -20.71 21.47
CA ASP A 334 10.01 -20.23 20.37
C ASP A 334 9.62 -18.75 20.59
N VAL A 335 10.30 -17.87 19.87
CA VAL A 335 10.08 -16.41 19.97
C VAL A 335 8.69 -15.96 19.54
N ARG A 336 7.95 -16.83 18.85
CA ARG A 336 6.57 -16.60 18.46
C ARG A 336 5.62 -16.66 19.64
N ASP A 337 6.00 -17.35 20.71
CA ASP A 337 5.22 -17.50 21.92
C ASP A 337 5.69 -16.58 23.04
N LEU A 338 6.82 -15.87 22.85
CA LEU A 338 7.26 -14.80 23.75
C LEU A 338 6.16 -13.74 23.80
N PRO A 339 5.44 -13.63 24.93
CA PRO A 339 4.37 -12.65 25.04
C PRO A 339 4.98 -11.26 24.94
N PHE A 340 4.22 -10.34 24.35
CA PHE A 340 4.44 -8.94 24.67
C PHE A 340 4.01 -8.74 26.12
N THR A 341 4.95 -8.81 27.06
CA THR A 341 4.68 -8.46 28.45
C THR A 341 4.62 -6.93 28.50
N PRO A 342 3.45 -6.30 28.73
CA PRO A 342 3.42 -4.86 28.95
C PRO A 342 4.30 -4.57 30.17
N TYR A 343 5.42 -3.90 29.92
CA TYR A 343 6.41 -3.60 30.95
C TYR A 343 5.71 -2.85 32.08
N GLY A 344 5.62 -3.43 33.28
CA GLY A 344 4.96 -2.77 34.41
C GLY A 344 3.43 -2.77 34.40
N ALA A 345 2.75 -3.71 33.73
CA ALA A 345 1.38 -4.04 34.12
C ALA A 345 1.39 -4.66 35.52
N ALA A 346 1.47 -3.80 36.54
CA ALA A 346 0.80 -4.08 37.79
C ALA A 346 -0.60 -4.52 37.39
N THR A 347 -0.97 -5.75 37.75
CA THR A 347 -2.36 -6.22 37.73
C THR A 347 -3.22 -5.04 38.19
N ALA A 348 -3.99 -4.46 37.27
CA ALA A 348 -4.92 -3.41 37.65
C ALA A 348 -5.76 -3.97 38.81
N PRO A 349 -5.85 -3.28 39.95
CA PRO A 349 -6.60 -3.79 41.11
C PRO A 349 -8.08 -4.02 40.79
#